data_AF-A0A7C5HQN9-F1
#
_entry.id   AF-A0A7C5HQN9-F1
#
_cell.length_a   1.000
_cell.length_b   1.000
_cell.length_c   1.000
_cell.angle_alpha   90.00
_cell.angle_beta   90.00
_cell.angle_gamma   90.00
#
_symmetry.space_group_name_H-M   'P 1'
#
loop_
_entity.id
_entity.type
_entity.pdbx_description
1 polymer ?
#
loop_
_entity_poly.entity_id
_entity_poly.type
_entity_poly.pdbx_seq_one_letter_code
_entity_poly.pdbx_strand_id
1 'polypeptide(L)'
;YHYRKEDVSVPKEEAKEPFKIEGTYNFLFLGGVVGAVLMSGMVDMGEINILGIHRAIQDWLRDGILVLLGIASLIATPIKLREDNEFTWFPIIEVASLFIGIFVTMIPCLLILKAGAHGDLAFLINMVEKPYHYFWITGALSSFLDNAPTYLTFFNTALGSFYSGLTEAQAVPLLMTENAIYLKAISTGAVFFGACSYIGNAPNFMVRSIAEESGTPMPSFFGYILKYSMIFLIPTFAIVSLIFF
;
A
#
# COMPACT_ATOMS: atom_id res chain seq x y z
N TYR A 1 29.45 32.96 24.21
CA TYR A 1 29.43 34.36 24.69
C TYR A 1 28.23 35.18 24.17
N HIS A 2 27.33 34.63 23.32
CA HIS A 2 26.16 35.39 22.80
C HIS A 2 24.78 34.92 23.31
N TYR A 3 24.68 34.02 24.27
CA TYR A 3 23.41 33.42 24.71
C TYR A 3 22.67 34.21 25.82
N ARG A 4 23.03 35.47 26.11
CA ARG A 4 22.61 36.12 27.38
C ARG A 4 22.07 37.55 27.25
N LYS A 5 21.45 37.89 26.12
CA LYS A 5 20.86 39.23 25.87
C LYS A 5 19.61 39.19 24.97
N GLU A 6 18.74 38.20 25.14
CA GLU A 6 17.38 38.32 24.63
C GLU A 6 16.49 38.72 25.81
N ASP A 7 15.88 39.92 25.73
CA ASP A 7 14.78 40.31 26.60
C ASP A 7 13.61 39.38 26.28
N VAL A 8 13.56 38.24 26.95
CA VAL A 8 12.43 37.31 26.87
C VAL A 8 11.29 37.97 27.65
N SER A 9 10.46 38.73 26.95
CA SER A 9 9.10 38.97 27.40
C SER A 9 8.44 37.61 27.50
N VAL A 10 8.25 37.13 28.73
CA VAL A 10 7.50 35.89 28.99
C VAL A 10 6.12 36.10 28.34
N PRO A 11 5.77 35.32 27.29
CA PRO A 11 4.43 35.40 26.73
C PRO A 11 3.45 35.14 27.87
N LYS A 12 2.41 35.97 28.01
CA LYS A 12 1.32 35.69 28.96
C LYS A 12 0.95 34.23 28.83
N GLU A 13 0.94 33.47 29.93
CA GLU A 13 0.48 32.09 29.92
C GLU A 13 -0.93 32.05 29.31
N GLU A 14 -1.00 31.69 28.02
CA GLU A 14 -2.25 31.33 27.38
C GLU A 14 -2.81 30.18 28.20
N ALA A 15 -4.07 30.32 28.62
CA ALA A 15 -4.76 29.29 29.38
C ALA A 15 -4.63 27.97 28.60
N LYS A 16 -3.91 27.00 29.16
CA LYS A 16 -3.66 25.71 28.51
C LYS A 16 -5.01 25.05 28.26
N GLU A 17 -5.51 25.09 27.03
CA GLU A 17 -6.68 24.33 26.66
C GLU A 17 -6.35 22.84 26.84
N PRO A 18 -7.21 22.08 27.55
CA PRO A 18 -6.99 20.66 27.73
C PRO A 18 -7.10 19.95 26.37
N PHE A 19 -6.13 19.09 26.08
CA PHE A 19 -6.16 18.25 24.87
C PHE A 19 -7.45 17.43 24.85
N LYS A 20 -8.28 17.63 23.83
CA LYS A 20 -9.55 16.94 23.64
C LYS A 20 -9.63 16.42 22.21
N ILE A 21 -10.06 15.18 22.07
CA ILE A 21 -10.37 14.59 20.76
C ILE A 21 -11.84 14.86 20.49
N GLU A 22 -12.12 15.60 19.41
CA GLU A 22 -13.47 15.84 18.93
C GLU A 22 -13.81 14.87 17.79
N GLY A 23 -15.10 14.53 17.63
CA GLY A 23 -15.51 13.59 16.58
C GLY A 23 -15.20 12.11 16.89
N THR A 24 -15.11 11.72 18.17
CA THR A 24 -14.79 10.33 18.58
C THR A 24 -15.77 9.27 18.05
N TYR A 25 -17.00 9.63 17.69
CA TYR A 25 -17.92 8.70 17.02
C TYR A 25 -17.43 8.27 15.62
N ASN A 26 -16.50 9.00 14.99
CA ASN A 26 -15.88 8.56 13.74
C ASN A 26 -15.07 7.27 13.89
N PHE A 27 -14.64 6.93 15.12
CA PHE A 27 -14.08 5.61 15.40
C PHE A 27 -15.08 4.47 15.18
N LEU A 28 -16.40 4.72 15.28
CA LEU A 28 -17.42 3.74 14.94
C LEU A 28 -17.47 3.48 13.43
N PHE A 29 -17.36 4.52 12.60
CA PHE A 29 -17.28 4.35 11.15
C PHE A 29 -15.99 3.64 10.74
N LEU A 30 -14.85 3.99 11.36
CA LEU A 30 -13.58 3.31 11.14
C LEU A 30 -13.64 1.83 11.56
N GLY A 31 -14.22 1.54 12.72
CA GLY A 31 -14.49 0.17 13.17
C GLY A 31 -15.41 -0.58 12.21
N GLY A 32 -16.42 0.09 11.65
CA GLY A 32 -17.28 -0.45 10.61
C GLY A 32 -16.53 -0.79 9.32
N VAL A 33 -15.58 0.05 8.89
CA VAL A 33 -14.71 -0.21 7.72
C VAL A 33 -13.89 -1.48 7.96
N VAL A 34 -13.23 -1.58 9.11
CA VAL A 34 -12.44 -2.78 9.48
C VAL A 34 -13.35 -4.01 9.54
N GLY A 35 -14.51 -3.90 10.18
CA GLY A 35 -15.48 -5.00 10.28
C GLY A 35 -15.99 -5.46 8.92
N ALA A 36 -16.27 -4.54 7.99
CA ALA A 36 -16.72 -4.87 6.63
C ALA A 36 -15.64 -5.63 5.84
N VAL A 37 -14.37 -5.21 5.96
CA VAL A 37 -13.23 -5.87 5.31
C VAL A 37 -12.99 -7.27 5.90
N LEU A 38 -13.07 -7.41 7.23
CA LEU A 38 -12.95 -8.73 7.88
C LEU A 38 -14.10 -9.66 7.48
N MET A 39 -15.33 -9.15 7.46
CA MET A 39 -16.51 -9.91 7.04
C MET A 39 -16.34 -10.49 5.64
N SER A 40 -15.80 -9.71 4.68
CA SER A 40 -15.60 -10.20 3.31
C SER A 40 -14.58 -11.34 3.21
N GLY A 41 -13.65 -11.45 4.16
CA GLY A 41 -12.67 -12.54 4.21
C GLY A 41 -13.12 -13.76 5.00
N MET A 42 -14.14 -13.63 5.85
CA MET A 42 -14.58 -14.68 6.77
C MET A 42 -15.86 -15.40 6.33
N VAL A 43 -16.71 -14.72 5.56
CA VAL A 43 -17.99 -15.27 5.12
C VAL A 43 -17.91 -15.64 3.64
N ASP A 44 -18.32 -16.86 3.32
CA ASP A 44 -18.58 -17.26 1.95
C ASP A 44 -20.09 -17.22 1.69
N MET A 45 -20.53 -16.22 0.93
CA MET A 45 -21.93 -16.05 0.53
C MET A 45 -22.19 -16.55 -0.90
N GLY A 46 -21.19 -17.16 -1.54
CA GLY A 46 -21.23 -17.55 -2.95
C GLY A 46 -20.84 -16.42 -3.92
N GLU A 47 -20.90 -16.73 -5.21
CA GLU A 47 -20.47 -15.84 -6.29
C GLU A 47 -21.62 -15.42 -7.19
N ILE A 48 -21.54 -14.19 -7.71
CA ILE A 48 -22.43 -13.70 -8.76
C ILE A 48 -21.58 -13.31 -9.95
N ASN A 49 -22.01 -13.73 -11.14
CA ASN A 49 -21.46 -13.28 -12.39
C ASN A 49 -22.23 -12.05 -12.88
N ILE A 50 -21.55 -10.91 -12.96
CA ILE A 50 -22.08 -9.66 -13.52
C ILE A 50 -21.23 -9.30 -14.72
N LEU A 51 -21.84 -9.27 -15.92
CA LEU A 51 -21.17 -8.88 -17.17
C LEU A 51 -19.90 -9.71 -17.48
N GLY A 52 -19.86 -10.99 -17.09
CA GLY A 52 -18.71 -11.88 -17.28
C GLY A 52 -17.68 -11.83 -16.15
N ILE A 53 -17.84 -10.94 -15.18
CA ILE A 53 -16.96 -10.80 -14.02
C ILE A 53 -17.55 -11.60 -12.87
N HIS A 54 -16.86 -12.67 -12.48
CA HIS A 54 -17.22 -13.48 -11.32
C HIS A 54 -16.66 -12.81 -10.08
N ARG A 55 -17.55 -12.45 -9.16
CA ARG A 55 -17.18 -11.81 -7.90
C ARG A 55 -18.02 -12.33 -6.77
N ALA A 56 -17.40 -12.49 -5.61
CA ALA A 56 -18.09 -12.96 -4.43
C ALA A 56 -19.12 -11.93 -3.92
N ILE A 57 -20.26 -12.41 -3.41
CA ILE A 57 -21.33 -11.54 -2.91
C ILE A 57 -20.84 -10.67 -1.75
N GLN A 58 -20.01 -11.24 -0.88
CA GLN A 58 -19.42 -10.55 0.25
C GLN A 58 -18.49 -9.39 -0.16
N ASP A 59 -17.86 -9.43 -1.34
CA ASP A 59 -17.06 -8.31 -1.85
C ASP A 59 -17.96 -7.15 -2.29
N TRP A 60 -19.07 -7.44 -2.96
CA TRP A 60 -20.08 -6.42 -3.31
C TRP A 60 -20.67 -5.78 -2.06
N LEU A 61 -21.00 -6.60 -1.07
CA LEU A 61 -21.54 -6.13 0.19
C LEU A 61 -20.52 -5.26 0.94
N ARG A 62 -19.25 -5.68 1.00
CA ARG A 62 -18.17 -4.88 1.58
C ARG A 62 -18.08 -3.52 0.92
N ASP A 63 -17.95 -3.47 -0.41
CA ASP A 63 -17.79 -2.21 -1.13
C ASP A 63 -19.00 -1.28 -0.92
N GLY A 64 -20.21 -1.84 -0.94
CA GLY A 64 -21.43 -1.10 -0.61
C GLY A 64 -21.41 -0.53 0.81
N ILE A 65 -21.01 -1.33 1.81
CA ILE A 65 -20.86 -0.88 3.19
C ILE A 65 -19.80 0.21 3.30
N LEU A 66 -18.64 0.08 2.64
CA LEU A 66 -17.59 1.10 2.67
C LEU A 66 -18.07 2.44 2.10
N VAL A 67 -18.80 2.43 0.98
CA VAL A 67 -19.42 3.63 0.40
C VAL A 67 -20.45 4.23 1.36
N LEU A 68 -21.33 3.41 1.94
CA LEU A 68 -22.34 3.87 2.89
C LEU A 68 -21.71 4.48 4.16
N LEU A 69 -20.65 3.87 4.71
CA LEU A 69 -19.92 4.40 5.86
C LEU A 69 -19.20 5.71 5.52
N GLY A 70 -18.62 5.81 4.32
CA GLY A 70 -18.02 7.05 3.83
C GLY A 70 -19.04 8.18 3.74
N ILE A 71 -20.19 7.94 3.10
CA ILE A 71 -21.29 8.91 3.01
C ILE A 71 -21.84 9.25 4.39
N ALA A 72 -22.06 8.27 5.26
CA ALA A 72 -22.56 8.48 6.61
C ALA A 72 -21.59 9.34 7.44
N SER A 73 -20.28 9.12 7.32
CA SER A 73 -19.25 9.96 7.95
C SER A 73 -19.28 11.40 7.41
N LEU A 74 -19.52 11.57 6.11
CA LEU A 74 -19.66 12.89 5.48
C LEU A 74 -20.92 13.65 5.94
N ILE A 75 -21.99 12.94 6.29
CA ILE A 75 -23.22 13.55 6.82
C ILE A 75 -23.11 13.80 8.32
N ALA A 76 -22.57 12.85 9.07
CA ALA A 76 -22.52 12.90 10.53
C ALA A 76 -21.46 13.86 11.08
N THR A 77 -20.32 14.01 10.39
CA THR A 77 -19.23 14.87 10.89
C THR A 77 -19.48 16.35 10.59
N PRO A 78 -19.46 17.25 11.59
CA PRO A 78 -19.56 18.69 11.37
C PRO A 78 -18.49 19.22 10.43
N ILE A 79 -18.88 20.17 9.57
CA ILE A 79 -17.98 20.82 8.61
C ILE A 79 -16.82 21.52 9.34
N LYS A 80 -17.09 22.18 10.47
CA LYS A 80 -16.07 22.85 11.28
C LYS A 80 -14.91 21.91 11.67
N LEU A 81 -15.21 20.67 12.07
CA LEU A 81 -14.15 19.70 12.40
C LEU A 81 -13.28 19.35 11.18
N ARG A 82 -13.83 19.40 9.97
CA ARG A 82 -13.07 19.16 8.74
C ARG A 82 -12.20 20.36 8.39
N GLU A 83 -12.73 21.57 8.55
CA GLU A 83 -11.98 22.82 8.38
C GLU A 83 -10.81 22.90 9.36
N ASP A 84 -11.04 22.57 10.64
CA ASP A 84 -10.02 22.55 11.68
C ASP A 84 -8.92 21.48 11.43
N ASN A 85 -9.21 20.47 10.59
CA ASN A 85 -8.25 19.44 10.15
C ASN A 85 -7.69 19.70 8.73
N GLU A 86 -7.93 20.89 8.17
CA GLU A 86 -7.48 21.25 6.80
C GLU A 86 -7.91 20.23 5.74
N PHE A 87 -9.08 19.59 5.92
CA PHE A 87 -9.55 18.58 4.99
C PHE A 87 -9.93 19.20 3.65
N THR A 88 -9.33 18.70 2.57
CA THR A 88 -9.71 19.04 1.20
C THR A 88 -9.87 17.79 0.34
N TRP A 89 -10.53 17.93 -0.81
CA TRP A 89 -10.69 16.86 -1.78
C TRP A 89 -9.50 16.70 -2.71
N PHE A 90 -8.58 17.67 -2.73
CA PHE A 90 -7.48 17.72 -3.69
C PHE A 90 -6.59 16.46 -3.62
N PRO A 91 -6.11 16.00 -2.43
CA PRO A 91 -5.28 14.80 -2.34
C PRO A 91 -6.00 13.54 -2.83
N ILE A 92 -7.31 13.41 -2.57
CA ILE A 92 -8.10 12.25 -2.98
C ILE A 92 -8.25 12.21 -4.50
N ILE A 93 -8.57 13.36 -5.12
CA ILE A 93 -8.72 13.48 -6.58
C ILE A 93 -7.38 13.25 -7.28
N GLU A 94 -6.30 13.81 -6.74
CA GLU A 94 -4.95 13.67 -7.29
C GLU A 94 -4.50 12.20 -7.27
N VAL A 95 -4.59 11.54 -6.11
CA VAL A 95 -4.30 10.11 -5.95
C VAL A 95 -5.14 9.29 -6.92
N ALA A 96 -6.46 9.50 -6.96
CA ALA A 96 -7.34 8.73 -7.83
C ALA A 96 -6.97 8.88 -9.31
N SER A 97 -6.73 10.11 -9.77
CA SER A 97 -6.38 10.38 -11.18
C SER A 97 -5.05 9.76 -11.56
N LEU A 98 -4.05 9.86 -10.68
CA LEU A 98 -2.71 9.33 -10.91
C LEU A 98 -2.71 7.80 -10.90
N PHE A 99 -3.40 7.18 -9.94
CA PHE A 99 -3.50 5.71 -9.86
C PHE A 99 -4.31 5.10 -11.00
N ILE A 100 -5.34 5.78 -11.52
CA ILE A 100 -6.02 5.35 -12.76
C ILE A 100 -5.00 5.29 -13.91
N GLY A 101 -4.18 6.33 -14.07
CA GLY A 101 -3.13 6.36 -15.11
C GLY A 101 -2.08 5.25 -14.93
N ILE A 102 -1.58 5.07 -13.71
CA ILE A 102 -0.62 4.00 -13.38
C ILE A 102 -1.22 2.62 -13.65
N PHE A 103 -2.42 2.32 -13.14
CA PHE A 103 -3.03 1.00 -13.33
C PHE A 103 -3.30 0.69 -14.80
N VAL A 104 -3.83 1.63 -15.57
CA VAL A 104 -4.08 1.43 -17.00
C VAL A 104 -2.79 1.14 -17.76
N THR A 105 -1.72 1.90 -17.49
CA THR A 105 -0.42 1.71 -18.16
C THR A 105 0.35 0.49 -17.66
N MET A 106 0.05 0.03 -16.45
CA MET A 106 0.66 -1.15 -15.85
C MET A 106 0.04 -2.47 -16.35
N ILE A 107 -1.22 -2.48 -16.80
CA ILE A 107 -1.88 -3.72 -17.29
C ILE A 107 -1.00 -4.49 -18.30
N PRO A 108 -0.46 -3.87 -19.38
CA PRO A 108 0.43 -4.58 -20.30
C PRO A 108 1.70 -5.12 -19.62
N CYS A 109 2.29 -4.36 -18.71
CA CYS A 109 3.49 -4.78 -17.97
C CYS A 109 3.18 -6.02 -17.10
N LEU A 110 2.04 -6.04 -16.41
CA LEU A 110 1.60 -7.20 -15.63
C LEU A 110 1.28 -8.41 -16.49
N LEU A 111 0.72 -8.21 -17.68
CA LEU A 111 0.49 -9.33 -18.62
C LEU A 111 1.80 -9.92 -19.12
N ILE A 112 2.80 -9.08 -19.41
CA ILE A 112 4.14 -9.53 -19.79
C ILE A 112 4.80 -10.30 -18.64
N LEU A 113 4.70 -9.79 -17.41
CA LEU A 113 5.25 -10.50 -16.25
C LEU A 113 4.49 -11.79 -15.95
N LYS A 114 3.16 -11.82 -16.13
CA LYS A 114 2.31 -13.01 -15.95
C LYS A 114 2.60 -14.09 -17.00
N ALA A 115 3.11 -13.73 -18.17
CA ALA A 115 3.57 -14.70 -19.18
C ALA A 115 4.76 -15.55 -18.69
N GLY A 116 5.39 -15.19 -17.57
CA GLY A 116 6.31 -16.09 -16.88
C GLY A 116 7.62 -16.32 -17.64
N ALA A 117 8.19 -17.51 -17.48
CA ALA A 117 9.41 -17.94 -18.15
C ALA A 117 9.30 -18.02 -19.69
N HIS A 118 8.10 -17.85 -20.26
CA HIS A 118 7.85 -17.85 -21.69
C HIS A 118 7.53 -16.44 -22.25
N GLY A 119 7.54 -15.40 -21.41
CA GLY A 119 7.26 -14.02 -21.79
C GLY A 119 8.50 -13.19 -22.12
N ASP A 120 8.29 -11.95 -22.55
CA ASP A 120 9.37 -11.02 -22.95
C ASP A 120 10.32 -10.65 -21.79
N LEU A 121 9.87 -10.79 -20.54
CA LEU A 121 10.67 -10.59 -19.33
C LEU A 121 11.16 -11.90 -18.70
N ALA A 122 11.22 -12.99 -19.48
CA ALA A 122 11.74 -14.29 -19.01
C ALA A 122 13.14 -14.17 -18.39
N PHE A 123 13.98 -13.24 -18.87
CA PHE A 123 15.31 -13.02 -18.30
C PHE A 123 15.27 -12.57 -16.83
N LEU A 124 14.32 -11.70 -16.45
CA LEU A 124 14.13 -11.28 -15.06
C LEU A 124 13.62 -12.44 -14.22
N ILE A 125 12.69 -13.22 -14.77
CA ILE A 125 12.06 -14.34 -14.08
C ILE A 125 13.05 -15.49 -13.85
N ASN A 126 13.87 -15.80 -14.84
CA ASN A 126 14.89 -16.84 -14.74
C ASN A 126 16.05 -16.45 -13.81
N MET A 127 16.23 -15.16 -13.50
CA MET A 127 17.17 -14.75 -12.46
C MET A 127 16.67 -15.05 -11.04
N VAL A 128 15.37 -15.32 -10.85
CA VAL A 128 14.76 -15.44 -9.53
C VAL A 128 14.76 -16.89 -9.01
N GLU A 129 15.93 -17.37 -8.60
CA GLU A 129 16.09 -18.75 -8.10
C GLU A 129 16.09 -18.88 -6.57
N LYS A 130 16.62 -17.88 -5.87
CA LYS A 130 16.84 -17.93 -4.41
C LYS A 130 15.89 -16.98 -3.68
N PRO A 131 15.58 -17.22 -2.40
CA PRO A 131 14.65 -16.37 -1.65
C PRO A 131 15.04 -14.89 -1.66
N TYR A 132 16.32 -14.56 -1.53
CA TYR A 132 16.75 -13.16 -1.60
C TYR A 132 16.56 -12.55 -3.00
N HIS A 133 16.64 -13.32 -4.10
CA HIS A 133 16.29 -12.81 -5.43
C HIS A 133 14.81 -12.43 -5.47
N TYR A 134 13.93 -13.28 -4.94
CA TYR A 134 12.50 -12.96 -4.85
C TYR A 134 12.27 -11.70 -4.01
N PHE A 135 12.95 -11.56 -2.86
CA PHE A 135 12.83 -10.37 -2.01
C PHE A 135 13.22 -9.09 -2.77
N TRP A 136 14.40 -9.05 -3.38
CA TRP A 136 14.94 -7.85 -4.02
C TRP A 136 14.24 -7.52 -5.35
N ILE A 137 13.95 -8.50 -6.19
CA ILE A 137 13.35 -8.25 -7.52
C ILE A 137 11.87 -7.90 -7.38
N THR A 138 11.13 -8.66 -6.55
CA THR A 138 9.73 -8.30 -6.21
C THR A 138 9.71 -6.91 -5.60
N GLY A 139 10.59 -6.64 -4.62
CA GLY A 139 10.64 -5.35 -3.96
C GLY A 139 10.96 -4.19 -4.91
N ALA A 140 12.01 -4.33 -5.72
CA ALA A 140 12.40 -3.29 -6.67
C ALA A 140 11.24 -2.92 -7.61
N LEU A 141 10.51 -3.90 -8.14
CA LEU A 141 9.33 -3.64 -8.97
C LEU A 141 8.18 -3.03 -8.16
N SER A 142 7.95 -3.52 -6.93
CA SER A 142 6.88 -3.03 -6.04
C SER A 142 7.06 -1.58 -5.64
N SER A 143 8.30 -1.09 -5.61
CA SER A 143 8.57 0.33 -5.34
C SER A 143 7.98 1.29 -6.39
N PHE A 144 7.55 0.78 -7.55
CA PHE A 144 6.93 1.56 -8.62
C PHE A 144 5.58 1.03 -9.12
N LEU A 145 5.31 -0.27 -8.98
CA LEU A 145 4.16 -0.97 -9.59
C LEU A 145 3.01 -1.26 -8.62
N ASP A 146 3.03 -0.73 -7.39
CA ASP A 146 2.11 -1.14 -6.31
C ASP A 146 2.34 -2.58 -5.80
N ASN A 147 2.00 -2.79 -4.53
CA ASN A 147 2.30 -4.02 -3.81
C ASN A 147 1.46 -5.21 -4.28
N ALA A 148 0.15 -5.02 -4.50
CA ALA A 148 -0.76 -6.11 -4.82
C ALA A 148 -0.45 -6.81 -6.17
N PRO A 149 -0.34 -6.08 -7.29
CA PRO A 149 -0.06 -6.71 -8.57
C PRO A 149 1.37 -7.27 -8.64
N THR A 150 2.33 -6.63 -7.96
CA THR A 150 3.70 -7.15 -7.88
C THR A 150 3.76 -8.46 -7.10
N TYR A 151 3.09 -8.53 -5.94
CA TYR A 151 2.96 -9.77 -5.17
C TYR A 151 2.35 -10.90 -6.03
N LEU A 152 1.20 -10.64 -6.65
CA LEU A 152 0.48 -11.66 -7.42
C LEU A 152 1.31 -12.18 -8.60
N THR A 153 2.09 -11.29 -9.23
CA THR A 153 3.01 -11.64 -10.31
C THR A 153 4.06 -12.65 -9.84
N PHE A 154 4.84 -12.31 -8.80
CA PHE A 154 5.92 -13.17 -8.34
C PHE A 154 5.42 -14.42 -7.62
N PHE A 155 4.24 -14.35 -7.01
CA PHE A 155 3.53 -15.51 -6.51
C PHE A 155 3.23 -16.52 -7.62
N ASN A 156 2.65 -16.08 -8.73
CA ASN A 156 2.39 -16.93 -9.89
C ASN A 156 3.70 -17.44 -10.53
N THR A 157 4.75 -16.62 -10.57
CA THR A 157 6.07 -17.04 -11.01
C THR A 157 6.64 -18.18 -10.15
N ALA A 158 6.52 -18.07 -8.82
CA ALA A 158 6.96 -19.12 -7.91
C ALA A 158 6.15 -20.41 -8.11
N LEU A 159 4.82 -20.31 -8.22
CA LEU A 159 3.98 -21.47 -8.52
C LEU A 159 4.37 -22.15 -9.84
N GLY A 160 4.56 -21.38 -10.91
CA GLY A 160 4.97 -21.91 -12.21
C GLY A 160 6.37 -22.54 -12.21
N SER A 161 7.27 -22.04 -11.38
CA SER A 161 8.64 -22.53 -11.27
C SER A 161 8.74 -23.83 -10.45
N PHE A 162 8.05 -23.90 -9.31
CA PHE A 162 8.14 -25.06 -8.40
C PHE A 162 7.12 -26.17 -8.71
N TYR A 163 5.95 -25.81 -9.23
CA TYR A 163 4.81 -26.70 -9.36
C TYR A 163 4.19 -26.65 -10.76
N SER A 164 5.06 -26.59 -11.78
CA SER A 164 4.64 -26.57 -13.18
C SER A 164 3.70 -27.74 -13.50
N GLY A 165 2.56 -27.42 -14.12
CA GLY A 165 1.54 -28.41 -14.50
C GLY A 165 0.50 -28.74 -13.42
N LEU A 166 0.63 -28.21 -12.20
CA LEU A 166 -0.43 -28.29 -11.19
C LEU A 166 -1.42 -27.12 -11.32
N THR A 167 -2.66 -27.36 -10.90
CA THR A 167 -3.65 -26.29 -10.74
C THR A 167 -3.29 -25.41 -9.55
N GLU A 168 -3.70 -24.13 -9.57
CA GLU A 168 -3.45 -23.20 -8.44
C GLU A 168 -3.95 -23.77 -7.11
N ALA A 169 -5.14 -24.39 -7.09
CA ALA A 169 -5.72 -25.00 -5.89
C ALA A 169 -4.84 -26.11 -5.28
N GLN A 170 -4.03 -26.79 -6.09
CA GLN A 170 -3.11 -27.83 -5.63
C GLN A 170 -1.73 -27.24 -5.29
N ALA A 171 -1.24 -26.29 -6.08
CA ALA A 171 0.10 -25.73 -5.95
C ALA A 171 0.23 -24.77 -4.76
N VAL A 172 -0.82 -24.01 -4.43
CA VAL A 172 -0.78 -23.02 -3.35
C VAL A 172 -0.53 -23.65 -1.98
N PRO A 173 -1.25 -24.71 -1.54
CA PRO A 173 -0.94 -25.39 -0.29
C PRO A 173 0.50 -25.90 -0.24
N LEU A 174 1.00 -26.49 -1.33
CA LEU A 174 2.37 -27.00 -1.42
C LEU A 174 3.41 -25.87 -1.33
N LEU A 175 3.18 -24.72 -1.98
CA LEU A 175 4.06 -23.55 -1.86
C LEU A 175 4.12 -23.06 -0.41
N MET A 176 2.97 -23.03 0.27
CA MET A 176 2.87 -22.60 1.67
C MET A 176 3.56 -23.57 2.64
N THR A 177 3.62 -24.87 2.34
CA THR A 177 4.21 -25.87 3.24
C THR A 177 5.67 -26.19 2.92
N GLU A 178 6.01 -26.41 1.65
CA GLU A 178 7.33 -26.90 1.24
C GLU A 178 8.29 -25.75 0.90
N ASN A 179 7.77 -24.63 0.41
CA ASN A 179 8.55 -23.51 -0.12
C ASN A 179 8.17 -22.17 0.54
N ALA A 180 7.75 -22.21 1.81
CA ALA A 180 7.25 -21.06 2.57
C ALA A 180 8.22 -19.86 2.61
N ILE A 181 9.53 -20.12 2.53
CA ILE A 181 10.56 -19.06 2.53
C ILE A 181 10.47 -18.17 1.29
N TYR A 182 10.10 -18.73 0.13
CA TYR A 182 9.89 -17.98 -1.11
C TYR A 182 8.64 -17.10 -1.01
N LEU A 183 7.55 -17.66 -0.49
CA LEU A 183 6.32 -16.91 -0.24
C LEU A 183 6.57 -15.75 0.73
N LYS A 184 7.35 -15.98 1.79
CA LYS A 184 7.78 -14.95 2.73
C LYS A 184 8.57 -13.86 2.02
N ALA A 185 9.57 -14.22 1.20
CA ALA A 185 10.38 -13.27 0.47
C ALA A 185 9.56 -12.39 -0.49
N ILE A 186 8.63 -12.97 -1.23
CA ILE A 186 7.71 -12.25 -2.12
C ILE A 186 6.83 -11.29 -1.31
N SER A 187 6.22 -11.78 -0.22
CA SER A 187 5.33 -11.00 0.64
C SER A 187 6.05 -9.79 1.25
N THR A 188 7.22 -10.02 1.86
CA THR A 188 7.99 -8.94 2.49
C THR A 188 8.61 -8.01 1.45
N GLY A 189 9.06 -8.54 0.31
CA GLY A 189 9.61 -7.73 -0.78
C GLY A 189 8.56 -6.75 -1.31
N ALA A 190 7.38 -7.27 -1.67
CA ALA A 190 6.26 -6.45 -2.13
C ALA A 190 5.89 -5.36 -1.10
N VAL A 191 5.67 -5.73 0.17
CA VAL A 191 5.21 -4.77 1.17
C VAL A 191 6.28 -3.75 1.55
N PHE A 192 7.50 -4.18 1.85
CA PHE A 192 8.54 -3.30 2.42
C PHE A 192 9.03 -2.27 1.41
N PHE A 193 9.23 -2.67 0.15
CA PHE A 193 9.71 -1.76 -0.89
C PHE A 193 8.63 -0.80 -1.39
N GLY A 194 7.35 -1.05 -1.09
CA GLY A 194 6.27 -0.09 -1.34
C GLY A 194 6.52 1.27 -0.67
N ALA A 195 7.37 1.35 0.36
CA ALA A 195 7.79 2.59 1.00
C ALA A 195 8.95 3.32 0.27
N CYS A 196 9.56 2.73 -0.75
CA CYS A 196 10.75 3.32 -1.38
C CYS A 196 10.45 4.50 -2.30
N SER A 197 9.20 4.71 -2.71
CA SER A 197 8.80 5.85 -3.54
C SER A 197 7.42 6.36 -3.15
N TYR A 198 7.08 7.57 -3.61
CA TYR A 198 5.73 8.12 -3.41
C TYR A 198 4.65 7.35 -4.15
N ILE A 199 4.97 6.68 -5.26
CA ILE A 199 4.01 5.92 -6.06
C ILE A 199 4.00 4.43 -5.71
N GLY A 200 4.86 3.98 -4.79
CA GLY A 200 4.91 2.58 -4.38
C GLY A 200 3.62 2.10 -3.72
N ASN A 201 2.84 3.01 -3.12
CA ASN A 201 1.46 2.76 -2.72
C ASN A 201 0.66 4.07 -2.62
N ALA A 202 -0.67 3.98 -2.70
CA ALA A 202 -1.56 5.15 -2.65
C ALA A 202 -1.45 5.97 -1.34
N PRO A 203 -1.37 5.37 -0.14
CA PRO A 203 -1.16 6.10 1.10
C PRO A 203 0.10 7.00 1.12
N ASN A 204 1.24 6.55 0.59
CA ASN A 204 2.46 7.37 0.55
C ASN A 204 2.25 8.65 -0.25
N PHE A 205 1.62 8.53 -1.42
CA PHE A 205 1.32 9.68 -2.26
C PHE A 205 0.33 10.61 -1.56
N MET A 206 -0.72 10.06 -0.93
CA MET A 206 -1.70 10.84 -0.19
C MET A 206 -1.07 11.65 0.94
N VAL A 207 -0.19 11.03 1.74
CA VAL A 207 0.54 11.73 2.82
C VAL A 207 1.41 12.85 2.27
N ARG A 208 2.09 12.62 1.13
CA ARG A 208 2.86 13.67 0.46
C ARG A 208 1.96 14.83 0.02
N SER A 209 0.86 14.57 -0.68
CA SER A 209 -0.05 15.61 -1.18
C SER A 209 -0.66 16.44 -0.05
N ILE A 210 -1.06 15.78 1.05
CA ILE A 210 -1.55 16.47 2.26
C ILE A 210 -0.46 17.38 2.85
N ALA A 211 0.76 16.88 3.00
CA ALA A 211 1.86 17.68 3.55
C ALA A 211 2.23 18.89 2.66
N GLU A 212 2.24 18.71 1.34
CA GLU A 212 2.49 19.80 0.38
C GLU A 212 1.38 20.86 0.44
N GLU A 213 0.12 20.44 0.57
CA GLU A 213 -1.04 21.34 0.69
C GLU A 213 -1.03 22.14 2.00
N SER A 214 -0.64 21.53 3.12
CA SER A 214 -0.41 22.21 4.40
C SER A 214 0.88 23.06 4.42
N GLY A 215 1.54 23.28 3.27
CA GLY A 215 2.70 24.15 3.14
C GLY A 215 4.02 23.56 3.63
N THR A 216 4.07 22.26 3.92
CA THR A 216 5.32 21.58 4.28
C THR A 216 6.09 21.20 3.01
N PRO A 217 7.34 21.66 2.84
CA PRO A 217 8.10 21.36 1.63
C PRO A 217 8.50 19.87 1.61
N MET A 218 7.88 19.12 0.70
CA MET A 218 8.21 17.71 0.50
C MET A 218 9.38 17.54 -0.48
N PRO A 219 10.23 16.51 -0.29
CA PRO A 219 11.24 16.16 -1.29
C PRO A 219 10.60 15.83 -2.64
N SER A 220 11.27 16.18 -3.75
CA SER A 220 10.89 15.71 -5.07
C SER A 220 10.94 14.18 -5.16
N PHE A 221 10.29 13.58 -6.17
CA PHE A 221 10.23 12.13 -6.34
C PHE A 221 11.60 11.43 -6.24
N PHE A 222 12.56 11.86 -7.05
CA PHE A 222 13.92 11.33 -6.99
C PHE A 222 14.67 11.83 -5.74
N GLY A 223 14.35 13.01 -5.23
CA GLY A 223 14.91 13.51 -3.97
C GLY A 223 14.58 12.62 -2.78
N TYR A 224 13.36 12.09 -2.71
CA TYR A 224 12.93 11.13 -1.69
C TYR A 224 13.72 9.82 -1.80
N ILE A 225 13.81 9.25 -3.01
CA ILE A 225 14.55 8.00 -3.26
C ILE A 225 16.02 8.15 -2.88
N LEU A 226 16.68 9.22 -3.35
CA LEU A 226 18.12 9.42 -3.15
C LEU A 226 18.48 9.74 -1.70
N LYS A 227 17.70 10.57 -1.01
CA LYS A 227 18.03 11.05 0.33
C LYS A 227 17.48 10.17 1.45
N TYR A 228 16.41 9.42 1.20
CA TYR A 228 15.74 8.62 2.22
C TYR A 228 15.80 7.13 1.91
N SER A 229 15.21 6.71 0.79
CA SER A 229 15.09 5.28 0.49
C SER A 229 16.45 4.60 0.38
N MET A 230 17.39 5.17 -0.37
CA MET A 230 18.72 4.57 -0.52
C MET A 230 19.59 4.64 0.74
N ILE A 231 19.40 5.64 1.59
CA ILE A 231 20.24 5.85 2.78
C ILE A 231 19.73 5.02 3.96
N PHE A 232 18.42 4.87 4.11
CA PHE A 232 17.83 4.23 5.28
C PHE A 232 17.15 2.89 4.95
N LEU A 233 16.32 2.86 3.90
CA LEU A 233 15.54 1.65 3.59
C LEU A 233 16.41 0.56 2.96
N ILE A 234 17.21 0.89 1.94
CA ILE A 234 18.04 -0.11 1.24
C ILE A 234 19.05 -0.80 2.19
N PRO A 235 19.77 -0.12 3.09
CA PRO A 235 20.63 -0.81 4.07
C PRO A 235 19.83 -1.67 5.05
N THR A 236 18.66 -1.21 5.48
CA THR A 236 17.75 -2.01 6.31
C THR A 236 17.31 -3.28 5.58
N PHE A 237 16.99 -3.18 4.29
CA PHE A 237 16.60 -4.32 3.47
C PHE A 237 17.77 -5.28 3.20
N ALA A 238 19.00 -4.78 3.12
CA ALA A 238 20.19 -5.64 3.09
C ALA A 238 20.32 -6.45 4.38
N ILE A 239 20.11 -5.84 5.55
CA ILE A 239 20.13 -6.53 6.84
C ILE A 239 18.99 -7.56 6.91
N VAL A 240 17.77 -7.19 6.52
CA VAL A 240 16.63 -8.10 6.44
C VAL A 240 16.94 -9.28 5.51
N SER A 241 17.51 -9.00 4.34
CA SER A 241 17.92 -10.03 3.39
C SER A 241 18.91 -10.99 4.02
N LEU A 242 19.96 -10.51 4.68
CA LEU A 242 21.00 -11.37 5.27
C LEU A 242 20.51 -12.22 6.44
N ILE A 243 19.53 -11.73 7.20
CA ILE A 243 19.02 -12.44 8.39
C ILE A 243 17.95 -13.47 8.00
N PHE A 244 17.11 -13.17 7.00
CA PHE A 244 15.91 -13.95 6.72
C PHE A 244 15.93 -14.75 5.40
N PHE A 245 16.84 -14.46 4.45
CA PHE A 245 16.84 -15.00 3.08
C PHE A 245 18.23 -15.39 2.56
#